data_AF-A0A7V3RR29-F1
#
_entry.id   AF-A0A7V3RR29-F1
#
_cell.length_a   1.000
_cell.length_b   1.000
_cell.length_c   1.000
_cell.angle_alpha   90.00
_cell.angle_beta   90.00
_cell.angle_gamma   90.00
#
_symmetry.space_group_name_H-M   'P 1'
#
loop_
_entity.id
_entity.type
_entity.pdbx_description
1 polymer ?
#
loop_
_entity_poly.entity_id
_entity_poly.type
_entity_poly.pdbx_seq_one_letter_code
_entity_poly.pdbx_strand_id
1 'polypeptide(L)'
;MQFLTAIPVYNEAPHVESVIQEVRRYSPRILVVNDGSTDGTADILARLPGLEVVTHPVNRGYGAALISAFTYARRQEIDVLITMDCDGQHEPSRIPVLLEAVHDADIVSGSRYLRDFHQDTQAPRDRQRINREITHELNRRFGLNLTDAFCGFKAYR
;
A
#
# COMPACT_ATOMS: atom_id res chain seq x y z
N MET A 1 -15.30 -6.60 -11.80
CA MET A 1 -14.49 -5.71 -10.95
C MET A 1 -13.03 -6.01 -11.21
N GLN A 2 -12.35 -5.13 -11.94
CA GLN A 2 -10.90 -5.16 -12.11
C GLN A 2 -10.27 -4.43 -10.93
N PHE A 3 -9.27 -5.04 -10.29
CA PHE A 3 -8.49 -4.38 -9.25
C PHE A 3 -7.00 -4.42 -9.59
N LEU A 4 -6.27 -3.46 -9.03
CA LEU A 4 -4.83 -3.29 -9.21
C LEU A 4 -4.18 -3.06 -7.85
N THR A 5 -3.09 -3.76 -7.56
CA THR A 5 -2.26 -3.45 -6.38
C THR A 5 -1.09 -2.56 -6.80
N ALA A 6 -1.09 -1.32 -6.33
CA ALA A 6 -0.01 -0.37 -6.52
C ALA A 6 0.99 -0.40 -5.36
N ILE A 7 2.26 -0.49 -5.71
CA ILE A 7 3.38 -0.56 -4.78
C ILE A 7 4.35 0.58 -5.10
N PRO A 8 4.32 1.68 -4.34
CA PRO A 8 5.36 2.71 -4.39
C PRO A 8 6.70 2.14 -3.93
N VAL A 9 7.77 2.42 -4.67
CA VAL A 9 9.11 1.91 -4.37
C VAL A 9 10.15 3.00 -4.51
N TYR A 10 11.03 3.14 -3.53
CA TYR A 10 12.25 3.93 -3.63
C TYR A 10 13.38 3.24 -2.88
N ASN A 11 14.40 2.79 -3.62
CA ASN A 11 15.56 2.08 -3.10
C ASN A 11 15.20 0.85 -2.23
N GLU A 12 14.44 -0.09 -2.80
CA GLU A 12 14.02 -1.33 -2.14
C GLU A 12 14.60 -2.57 -2.81
N ALA A 13 15.82 -2.49 -3.40
CA ALA A 13 16.46 -3.64 -4.01
C ALA A 13 16.50 -4.89 -3.10
N PRO A 14 16.66 -4.79 -1.77
CA PRO A 14 16.62 -5.96 -0.88
C PRO A 14 15.26 -6.65 -0.76
N HIS A 15 14.14 -5.95 -0.99
CA HIS A 15 12.79 -6.43 -0.66
C HIS A 15 11.87 -6.55 -1.88
N VAL A 16 12.11 -5.75 -2.93
CA VAL A 16 11.14 -5.55 -4.02
C VAL A 16 10.77 -6.85 -4.72
N GLU A 17 11.72 -7.76 -4.95
CA GLU A 17 11.43 -9.04 -5.59
C GLU A 17 10.56 -9.94 -4.71
N SER A 18 10.92 -10.12 -3.43
CA SER A 18 10.18 -11.02 -2.53
C SER A 18 8.75 -10.51 -2.28
N VAL A 19 8.59 -9.20 -2.06
CA VAL A 19 7.28 -8.56 -1.90
C VAL A 19 6.41 -8.77 -3.13
N ILE A 20 6.95 -8.52 -4.33
CA ILE A 20 6.19 -8.71 -5.57
C ILE A 20 5.77 -10.17 -5.75
N GLN A 21 6.67 -11.14 -5.48
CA GLN A 21 6.34 -12.56 -5.59
C GLN A 21 5.24 -12.99 -4.62
N GLU A 22 5.19 -12.40 -3.43
CA GLU A 22 4.12 -12.66 -2.48
C GLU A 22 2.79 -12.03 -2.92
N VAL A 23 2.80 -10.77 -3.35
CA VAL A 23 1.60 -10.06 -3.83
C VAL A 23 0.96 -10.78 -5.01
N ARG A 24 1.75 -11.36 -5.92
CA ARG A 24 1.26 -12.13 -7.07
C ARG A 24 0.34 -13.29 -6.69
N ARG A 25 0.43 -13.80 -5.46
CA ARG A 25 -0.45 -14.88 -4.97
C ARG A 25 -1.89 -14.39 -4.74
N TYR A 26 -2.08 -13.09 -4.55
CA TYR A 26 -3.36 -12.49 -4.16
C TYR A 26 -3.83 -11.37 -5.11
N SER A 27 -2.95 -10.88 -5.98
CA SER A 27 -3.25 -9.80 -6.92
C SER A 27 -2.78 -10.17 -8.34
N PRO A 28 -3.69 -10.25 -9.32
CA PRO A 28 -3.37 -10.61 -10.70
C PRO A 28 -2.72 -9.44 -11.46
N ARG A 29 -2.96 -8.19 -11.03
CA ARG A 29 -2.39 -6.98 -11.64
C ARG A 29 -1.63 -6.20 -10.59
N ILE A 30 -0.36 -5.94 -10.87
CA ILE A 30 0.54 -5.20 -9.97
C ILE A 30 1.12 -4.04 -10.74
N LEU A 31 0.94 -2.84 -10.18
CA LEU A 31 1.63 -1.63 -10.60
C LEU A 31 2.75 -1.33 -9.62
N VAL A 32 3.98 -1.23 -10.11
CA VAL A 32 5.08 -0.67 -9.33
C VAL A 32 5.31 0.77 -9.75
N VAL A 33 5.32 1.68 -8.79
CA VAL A 33 5.73 3.07 -9.02
C VAL A 33 7.16 3.22 -8.49
N ASN A 34 8.15 3.05 -9.38
CA ASN A 34 9.55 3.27 -9.06
C ASN A 34 9.83 4.77 -9.00
N ASP A 35 9.93 5.31 -7.78
CA ASP A 35 10.12 6.73 -7.50
C ASP A 35 11.61 7.14 -7.59
N GLY A 36 12.23 6.86 -8.74
CA GLY A 36 13.61 7.28 -9.05
C GLY A 36 14.69 6.55 -8.25
N SER A 37 14.55 5.24 -8.05
CA SER A 37 15.55 4.43 -7.33
C SER A 37 16.93 4.41 -8.02
N THR A 38 17.99 4.32 -7.22
CA THR A 38 19.40 4.33 -7.65
C THR A 38 20.22 3.13 -7.15
N ASP A 39 19.57 2.16 -6.50
CA ASP A 39 20.18 1.03 -5.80
C ASP A 39 20.11 -0.31 -6.57
N GLY A 40 19.68 -0.29 -7.84
CA GLY A 40 19.44 -1.50 -8.64
C GLY A 40 18.00 -2.01 -8.60
N THR A 41 17.09 -1.38 -7.87
CA THR A 41 15.65 -1.70 -7.89
C THR A 41 15.10 -1.76 -9.32
N ALA A 42 15.48 -0.80 -10.17
CA ALA A 42 15.01 -0.74 -11.56
C ALA A 42 15.41 -1.98 -12.38
N ASP A 43 16.63 -2.49 -12.17
CA ASP A 43 17.13 -3.69 -12.87
C ASP A 43 16.43 -4.96 -12.40
N ILE A 44 16.05 -5.02 -11.11
CA ILE A 44 15.23 -6.12 -10.58
C ILE A 44 13.84 -6.07 -11.21
N LEU A 45 13.18 -4.90 -11.20
CA LEU A 45 11.86 -4.73 -11.80
C LEU A 45 11.82 -5.09 -13.28
N ALA A 46 12.85 -4.72 -14.05
CA ALA A 46 12.95 -5.03 -15.47
C ALA A 46 13.02 -6.54 -15.78
N ARG A 47 13.44 -7.37 -14.82
CA ARG A 47 13.54 -8.83 -14.96
C ARG A 47 12.28 -9.57 -14.54
N LEU A 48 11.34 -8.90 -13.87
CA LEU A 48 10.11 -9.51 -13.36
C LEU A 48 8.97 -9.41 -14.40
N PRO A 49 8.52 -10.51 -15.01
CA PRO A 49 7.56 -10.47 -16.11
C PRO A 49 6.13 -10.20 -15.62
N GLY A 50 5.33 -9.46 -16.38
CA GLY A 50 3.91 -9.22 -16.06
C GLY A 50 3.66 -8.15 -14.99
N LEU A 51 4.62 -7.25 -14.78
CA LEU A 51 4.42 -6.04 -13.98
C LEU A 51 4.06 -4.85 -14.87
N GLU A 52 3.19 -4.01 -14.34
CA GLU A 52 2.97 -2.65 -14.85
C GLU A 52 3.94 -1.74 -14.07
N VAL A 53 4.70 -0.87 -14.76
CA VAL A 53 5.72 -0.04 -14.09
C VAL A 53 5.61 1.42 -14.53
N VAL A 54 5.53 2.32 -13.55
CA VAL A 54 5.70 3.76 -13.74
C VAL A 54 6.99 4.19 -13.07
N THR A 55 7.89 4.81 -13.81
CA THR A 55 9.18 5.27 -13.29
C THR A 55 9.24 6.79 -13.26
N HIS A 56 9.52 7.35 -12.10
CA HIS A 56 9.90 8.76 -11.99
C HIS A 56 11.39 8.93 -12.28
N PRO A 57 11.80 10.02 -12.95
CA PRO A 57 13.21 10.26 -13.29
C PRO A 57 14.09 10.54 -12.05
N VAL A 58 13.49 11.08 -11.00
CA VAL A 58 14.11 11.35 -9.70
C VAL A 58 13.07 11.07 -8.60
N ASN A 59 13.52 10.92 -7.36
CA ASN A 59 12.61 10.78 -6.23
C ASN A 59 11.71 12.01 -6.06
N ARG A 60 10.39 11.79 -6.05
CA ARG A 60 9.35 12.82 -5.89
C ARG A 60 8.56 12.67 -4.58
N GLY A 61 8.87 11.62 -3.81
CA GLY A 61 8.24 11.30 -2.53
C GLY A 61 7.02 10.40 -2.66
N TYR A 62 6.71 9.70 -1.57
CA TYR A 62 5.63 8.70 -1.48
C TYR A 62 4.28 9.24 -1.97
N GLY A 63 3.92 10.46 -1.60
CA GLY A 63 2.67 11.09 -2.05
C GLY A 63 2.60 11.28 -3.58
N ALA A 64 3.71 11.63 -4.22
CA ALA A 64 3.77 11.74 -5.68
C ALA A 64 3.68 10.37 -6.35
N ALA A 65 4.28 9.34 -5.74
CA ALA A 65 4.14 7.95 -6.21
C ALA A 65 2.69 7.45 -6.13
N LEU A 66 1.99 7.76 -5.04
CA LEU A 66 0.55 7.49 -4.92
C LEU A 66 -0.27 8.22 -5.98
N ILE A 67 -0.02 9.51 -6.21
CA ILE A 67 -0.72 10.29 -7.27
C ILE A 67 -0.52 9.62 -8.63
N SER A 68 0.68 9.15 -8.93
CA SER A 68 0.96 8.40 -10.17
C SER A 68 0.20 7.08 -10.23
N ALA A 69 0.08 6.35 -9.12
CA ALA A 69 -0.72 5.14 -9.04
C ALA A 69 -2.22 5.40 -9.29
N PHE A 70 -2.81 6.41 -8.64
CA PHE A 70 -4.20 6.82 -8.88
C PHE A 70 -4.43 7.27 -10.32
N THR A 71 -3.49 8.04 -10.88
CA THR A 71 -3.57 8.50 -12.27
C THR A 71 -3.52 7.33 -13.25
N TYR A 72 -2.66 6.35 -12.98
CA TYR A 72 -2.55 5.13 -13.77
C TYR A 72 -3.82 4.29 -13.69
N ALA A 73 -4.30 4.00 -12.48
CA ALA A 73 -5.51 3.22 -12.24
C ALA A 73 -6.73 3.83 -12.96
N ARG A 74 -6.89 5.16 -12.87
CA ARG A 74 -7.95 5.89 -13.56
C ARG A 74 -7.84 5.82 -15.08
N ARG A 75 -6.63 5.85 -15.65
CA ARG A 75 -6.40 5.72 -17.10
C ARG A 75 -6.64 4.29 -17.61
N GLN A 76 -6.43 3.29 -16.76
CA GLN A 76 -6.65 1.88 -17.07
C GLN A 76 -8.06 1.38 -16.72
N GLU A 77 -8.95 2.30 -16.31
CA GLU A 77 -10.34 1.99 -15.92
C GLU A 77 -10.41 0.90 -14.84
N ILE A 78 -9.50 0.96 -13.87
CA ILE A 78 -9.49 0.07 -12.72
C ILE A 78 -10.63 0.43 -11.76
N ASP A 79 -11.44 -0.57 -11.38
CA ASP A 79 -12.57 -0.39 -10.47
C ASP A 79 -12.12 -0.26 -9.00
N VAL A 80 -11.03 -0.92 -8.61
CA VAL A 80 -10.48 -0.85 -7.24
C VAL A 80 -8.96 -0.74 -7.26
N LEU A 81 -8.43 0.31 -6.66
CA LEU A 81 -7.00 0.47 -6.42
C LEU A 81 -6.67 0.01 -5.00
N ILE A 82 -5.70 -0.87 -4.85
CA ILE A 82 -5.09 -1.21 -3.57
C ILE A 82 -3.73 -0.54 -3.50
N THR A 83 -3.40 0.13 -2.40
CA THR A 83 -2.05 0.62 -2.12
C THR A 83 -1.38 -0.25 -1.07
N MET A 84 -0.09 -0.54 -1.21
CA MET A 84 0.69 -1.29 -0.22
C MET A 84 2.16 -0.87 -0.28
N ASP A 85 2.84 -0.84 0.86
CA ASP A 85 4.27 -0.50 0.92
C ASP A 85 5.16 -1.69 0.56
N CYS A 86 6.43 -1.41 0.22
CA CYS A 86 7.40 -2.38 -0.26
C CYS A 86 8.45 -2.81 0.79
N ASP A 87 8.13 -2.68 2.08
CA ASP A 87 9.06 -2.92 3.20
C ASP A 87 8.98 -4.35 3.78
N GLY A 88 8.14 -5.21 3.19
CA GLY A 88 7.89 -6.58 3.66
C GLY A 88 7.17 -6.67 5.01
N GLN A 89 6.67 -5.56 5.57
CA GLN A 89 5.95 -5.54 6.84
C GLN A 89 4.44 -5.76 6.69
N HIS A 90 3.93 -5.66 5.47
CA HIS A 90 2.52 -5.87 5.17
C HIS A 90 2.23 -7.33 4.88
N GLU A 91 0.97 -7.74 5.06
CA GLU A 91 0.48 -9.10 4.77
C GLU A 91 -0.32 -9.09 3.46
N PRO A 92 0.29 -9.37 2.28
CA PRO A 92 -0.44 -9.44 1.01
C PRO A 92 -1.64 -10.38 1.03
N SER A 93 -1.64 -11.38 1.91
CA SER A 93 -2.76 -12.29 2.16
C SER A 93 -4.05 -11.60 2.60
N ARG A 94 -4.00 -10.34 3.05
CA ARG A 94 -5.17 -9.54 3.40
C ARG A 94 -5.79 -8.81 2.22
N ILE A 95 -5.16 -8.78 1.04
CA ILE A 95 -5.73 -8.18 -0.18
C ILE A 95 -7.18 -8.64 -0.42
N PRO A 96 -7.51 -9.95 -0.37
CA PRO A 96 -8.89 -10.41 -0.55
C PRO A 96 -9.88 -9.85 0.48
N VAL A 97 -9.45 -9.65 1.73
CA VAL A 97 -10.28 -9.08 2.80
C VAL A 97 -10.59 -7.61 2.52
N LEU A 98 -9.60 -6.84 2.05
CA LEU A 98 -9.82 -5.45 1.65
C LEU A 98 -10.77 -5.36 0.43
N LEU A 99 -10.63 -6.26 -0.54
CA LEU A 99 -11.50 -6.34 -1.71
C LEU A 99 -12.94 -6.69 -1.35
N GLU A 100 -13.14 -7.59 -0.39
CA GLU A 100 -14.48 -7.93 0.09
C GLU A 100 -15.13 -6.71 0.77
N ALA A 101 -14.39 -6.03 1.66
CA ALA A 101 -14.92 -4.90 2.40
C ALA A 101 -15.19 -3.65 1.54
N VAL A 102 -14.46 -3.44 0.45
CA VAL A 102 -14.59 -2.23 -0.39
C VAL A 102 -15.85 -2.26 -1.27
N HIS A 103 -16.58 -3.40 -1.32
CA HIS A 103 -17.88 -3.44 -1.99
C HIS A 103 -18.91 -2.51 -1.34
N ASP A 104 -18.82 -2.32 -0.02
CA ASP A 104 -19.77 -1.54 0.78
C ASP A 104 -19.20 -0.19 1.24
N ALA A 105 -18.00 0.20 0.77
CA ALA A 105 -17.31 1.42 1.18
C ALA A 105 -16.48 2.04 0.04
N ASP A 106 -16.33 3.36 0.04
CA ASP A 106 -15.48 4.04 -0.96
C ASP A 106 -13.98 3.87 -0.66
N ILE A 107 -13.63 3.75 0.63
CA ILE A 107 -12.26 3.54 1.10
C ILE A 107 -12.27 2.56 2.26
N VAL A 108 -11.43 1.53 2.16
CA VAL A 108 -11.14 0.59 3.25
C VAL A 108 -9.68 0.72 3.64
N SER A 109 -9.42 0.94 4.92
CA SER A 109 -8.05 0.96 5.45
C SER A 109 -7.80 -0.29 6.28
N GLY A 110 -6.65 -0.92 6.05
CA GLY A 110 -6.06 -1.81 7.04
C GLY A 110 -5.87 -1.08 8.37
N SER A 111 -5.83 -1.83 9.45
CA SER A 111 -5.62 -1.27 10.79
C SER A 111 -4.80 -2.20 11.66
N ARG A 112 -3.75 -1.65 12.25
CA ARG A 112 -2.88 -2.33 13.22
C ARG A 112 -3.49 -2.37 14.63
N TYR A 113 -4.61 -1.68 14.85
CA TYR A 113 -5.18 -1.46 16.18
C TYR A 113 -6.65 -1.89 16.28
N LEU A 114 -7.24 -2.44 15.21
CA LEU A 114 -8.64 -2.86 15.19
C LEU A 114 -8.89 -4.07 16.08
N ARG A 115 -7.94 -5.00 16.16
CA ARG A 115 -7.97 -6.19 17.04
C ARG A 115 -6.55 -6.52 17.48
N ASP A 116 -6.40 -7.08 18.68
CA ASP A 116 -5.12 -7.66 19.11
C ASP A 116 -4.91 -8.99 18.37
N PHE A 117 -4.02 -8.99 17.39
CA PHE A 117 -3.55 -10.22 16.77
C PHE A 117 -2.30 -10.69 17.53
N HIS A 118 -2.37 -11.88 18.14
CA HIS A 118 -1.29 -12.45 18.95
C HIS A 118 0.06 -12.65 18.20
N GLN A 119 0.10 -12.44 16.89
CA GLN A 119 1.25 -12.62 16.02
C GLN A 119 1.92 -11.32 15.55
N ASP A 120 1.40 -10.15 15.97
CA ASP A 120 1.96 -8.88 15.52
C ASP A 120 3.29 -8.57 16.20
N THR A 121 4.31 -8.29 15.39
CA THR A 121 5.56 -7.69 15.87
C THR A 121 5.21 -6.32 16.46
N GLN A 122 5.28 -6.20 17.80
CA GLN A 122 4.81 -4.99 18.45
C GLN A 122 5.65 -3.78 18.01
N ALA A 123 4.99 -2.82 17.38
CA ALA A 123 5.53 -1.50 17.13
C ALA A 123 6.11 -0.89 18.41
N PRO A 124 7.17 -0.05 18.35
CA PRO A 124 7.66 0.67 19.52
C PRO A 124 6.52 1.39 20.25
N ARG A 125 6.49 1.30 21.59
CA ARG A 125 5.36 1.81 22.40
C ARG A 125 5.07 3.29 22.16
N ASP A 126 6.10 4.11 21.98
CA ASP A 126 5.94 5.53 21.67
C ASP A 126 5.26 5.76 20.32
N ARG A 127 5.59 4.97 19.30
CA ARG A 127 4.93 5.02 17.98
C ARG A 127 3.46 4.66 18.11
N GLN A 128 3.13 3.62 18.88
CA GLN A 128 1.73 3.24 19.12
C GLN A 128 0.95 4.34 19.82
N ARG A 129 1.54 4.97 20.86
CA ARG A 129 0.91 6.08 21.58
C ARG A 129 0.62 7.25 20.64
N ILE A 130 1.62 7.72 19.89
CA ILE A 130 1.47 8.86 18.97
C ILE A 130 0.42 8.57 17.90
N ASN A 131 0.43 7.38 17.30
CA ASN A 131 -0.57 7.01 16.29
C ASN A 131 -1.99 7.04 16.87
N ARG A 132 -2.18 6.53 18.10
CA ARG A 132 -3.48 6.53 18.77
C ARG A 132 -3.94 7.95 19.14
N GLU A 133 -3.04 8.79 19.67
CA GLU A 133 -3.33 10.18 20.02
C GLU A 133 -3.75 11.00 18.79
N ILE A 134 -2.99 10.90 17.69
CA ILE A 134 -3.33 11.63 16.45
C ILE A 134 -4.62 11.08 15.85
N THR A 135 -4.82 9.75 15.82
CA THR A 135 -6.07 9.16 15.32
C THR A 135 -7.28 9.62 16.14
N HIS A 136 -7.15 9.68 17.48
CA HIS A 136 -8.20 10.20 18.35
C HIS A 136 -8.52 11.66 18.07
N GLU A 137 -7.50 12.50 17.88
CA GLU A 137 -7.70 13.91 17.57
C GLU A 137 -8.36 14.12 16.19
N LEU A 138 -8.01 13.31 15.20
CA LEU A 138 -8.68 13.30 13.89
C LEU A 138 -10.15 12.91 14.03
N ASN A 139 -10.46 11.84 14.77
CA ASN A 139 -11.83 11.43 15.04
C ASN A 139 -12.62 12.54 15.73
N ARG A 140 -12.04 13.19 16.74
CA ARG A 140 -12.67 14.29 17.50
C ARG A 140 -12.95 15.51 16.63
N ARG A 141 -12.02 15.91 15.75
CA ARG A 141 -12.17 17.10 14.90
C ARG A 141 -13.10 16.89 13.71
N PHE A 142 -13.07 15.70 13.12
CA PHE A 142 -13.72 15.44 11.83
C PHE A 142 -14.93 14.49 11.95
N GLY A 143 -15.29 14.06 13.16
CA GLY A 143 -16.41 13.13 13.39
C GLY A 143 -16.19 11.75 12.77
N LEU A 144 -14.93 11.34 12.63
CA LEU A 144 -14.56 10.04 12.06
C LEU A 144 -14.55 8.96 13.15
N ASN A 145 -14.57 7.70 12.73
CA ASN A 145 -14.47 6.52 13.60
C ASN A 145 -13.28 5.62 13.18
N LEU A 146 -12.12 6.24 12.91
CA LEU A 146 -10.92 5.52 12.51
C LEU A 146 -10.26 4.83 13.70
N THR A 147 -9.73 3.63 13.48
CA THR A 147 -8.87 2.93 14.45
C THR A 147 -7.39 3.16 14.20
N ASP A 148 -6.99 3.44 12.95
CA ASP A 148 -5.60 3.70 12.55
C ASP A 148 -5.56 4.66 11.36
N ALA A 149 -5.10 5.90 11.57
CA ALA A 149 -5.01 6.90 10.50
C ALA A 149 -3.77 6.73 9.59
N PHE A 150 -2.82 5.86 9.96
CA PHE A 150 -1.46 5.85 9.39
C PHE A 150 -1.16 4.60 8.56
N CYS A 151 -2.12 3.71 8.33
CA CYS A 151 -1.88 2.50 7.55
C CYS A 151 -1.76 2.85 6.06
N GLY A 152 -0.69 2.40 5.38
CA GLY A 152 -0.52 2.56 3.93
C GLY A 152 -1.28 1.52 3.10
N PHE A 153 -1.74 0.44 3.75
CA PHE A 153 -2.48 -0.65 3.12
C PHE A 153 -3.97 -0.35 3.05
N LYS A 154 -4.43 0.12 1.90
CA LYS A 154 -5.81 0.57 1.70
C LYS A 154 -6.36 0.10 0.36
N ALA A 155 -7.69 0.00 0.27
CA ALA A 155 -8.43 -0.18 -0.96
C ALA A 155 -9.31 1.06 -1.21
N TYR A 156 -9.38 1.47 -2.47
CA TYR A 156 -10.12 2.63 -2.95
C TYR A 156 -10.98 2.20 -4.14
N ARG A 157 -12.26 2.54 -4.10
CA ARG A 157 -13.22 2.32 -5.20
C ARG A 157 -13.24 3.49 -6.19
#